data_AF-A0A938WE98-F1
#
_entry.id   AF-A0A938WE98-F1
#
_cell.length_a   1.000
_cell.length_b   1.000
_cell.length_c   1.000
_cell.angle_alpha   90.00
_cell.angle_beta   90.00
_cell.angle_gamma   90.00
#
_symmetry.space_group_name_H-M   'P 1'
#
loop_
_entity.id
_entity.type
_entity.pdbx_description
1 polymer ?
#
loop_
_entity_poly.entity_id
_entity_poly.type
_entity_poly.pdbx_seq_one_letter_code
_entity_poly.pdbx_strand_id
1 'polypeptide(L)'
;MSGELLSNLIPIVAIVMGIGLALTSTVNGYRQRRTMIELHHKERLAAIEKGIEVPPPPEGLLEVRKVSPHAALLRGLIWLLVGVGLLFALPEIDSDLRYIGLVPGGVGLAYLIFYFAVGRREAGQTTTAR
;
A
#
# COMPACT_ATOMS: atom_id res chain seq x y z
N MET A 1 4.42 -26.92 -30.81
CA MET A 1 4.48 -25.50 -31.21
C MET A 1 3.38 -24.64 -30.57
N SER A 2 2.10 -25.05 -30.54
CA SER A 2 1.03 -24.26 -29.88
C SER A 2 1.08 -24.26 -28.33
N GLY A 3 1.54 -25.35 -27.71
CA GLY A 3 1.63 -25.45 -26.23
C GLY A 3 2.66 -24.54 -25.58
N GLU A 4 3.82 -24.31 -26.22
CA GLU A 4 4.88 -23.42 -25.71
C GLU A 4 4.44 -21.95 -25.73
N LEU A 5 3.65 -21.55 -26.74
CA LEU A 5 3.07 -20.21 -26.81
C LEU A 5 2.10 -19.95 -25.65
N LEU A 6 1.26 -20.94 -25.31
CA LEU A 6 0.33 -20.85 -24.17
C LEU A 6 1.09 -20.81 -22.83
N SER A 7 2.15 -21.61 -22.68
CA SER A 7 2.99 -21.63 -21.48
C SER A 7 3.67 -20.29 -21.22
N ASN A 8 4.15 -19.60 -22.26
CA ASN A 8 4.79 -18.29 -22.13
C ASN A 8 3.79 -17.13 -21.96
N LEU A 9 2.56 -17.28 -22.45
CA LEU A 9 1.52 -16.26 -22.34
C LEU A 9 1.04 -16.05 -20.91
N ILE A 10 0.91 -17.13 -20.14
CA ILE A 10 0.42 -17.10 -18.75
C ILE A 10 1.24 -16.14 -17.85
N PRO A 11 2.57 -16.26 -17.75
CA PRO A 11 3.37 -15.35 -16.91
C PRO A 11 3.35 -13.91 -17.42
N ILE A 12 3.36 -13.70 -18.75
CA ILE A 12 3.31 -12.35 -19.34
C ILE A 12 2.00 -11.65 -18.96
N VAL A 13 0.86 -12.34 -19.13
CA VAL A 13 -0.46 -11.78 -18.78
C VAL A 13 -0.55 -11.52 -17.28
N ALA A 14 -0.03 -12.41 -16.44
CA ALA A 14 -0.03 -12.23 -14.99
C ALA A 14 0.74 -10.96 -14.57
N ILE A 15 1.93 -10.72 -15.14
CA ILE A 15 2.74 -9.53 -14.86
C ILE A 15 2.03 -8.26 -15.33
N VAL A 16 1.52 -8.26 -16.56
CA VAL A 16 0.85 -7.08 -17.15
C VAL A 16 -0.42 -6.72 -16.38
N MET A 17 -1.24 -7.70 -16.03
CA MET A 17 -2.46 -7.48 -15.23
C MET A 17 -2.12 -7.03 -13.80
N GLY A 18 -1.09 -7.63 -13.18
CA GLY A 18 -0.65 -7.25 -11.84
C GLY A 18 -0.20 -5.80 -11.76
N ILE A 19 0.66 -5.36 -12.70
CA ILE A 19 1.14 -3.98 -12.78
C ILE A 19 -0.03 -3.04 -13.15
N GLY A 20 -0.87 -3.43 -14.12
CA GLY A 20 -2.01 -2.65 -14.55
C GLY A 20 -2.96 -2.33 -13.41
N LEU A 21 -3.37 -3.34 -12.63
CA LEU A 21 -4.24 -3.15 -11.46
C LEU A 21 -3.60 -2.30 -10.36
N ALA A 22 -2.29 -2.45 -10.13
CA ALA A 22 -1.56 -1.63 -9.17
C ALA A 22 -1.54 -0.14 -9.58
N LEU A 23 -1.31 0.15 -10.86
CA LEU A 23 -1.35 1.51 -11.39
C LEU A 23 -2.76 2.10 -11.32
N THR A 24 -3.78 1.36 -11.77
CA THR A 24 -5.17 1.84 -11.77
C THR A 24 -5.67 2.13 -10.36
N SER A 25 -5.39 1.26 -9.39
CA SER A 25 -5.78 1.47 -7.98
C SER A 25 -5.09 2.69 -7.38
N THR A 26 -3.80 2.87 -7.65
CA THR A 26 -3.02 4.03 -7.17
C THR A 26 -3.52 5.33 -7.78
N VAL A 27 -3.73 5.36 -9.10
CA VAL A 27 -4.23 6.54 -9.82
C VAL A 27 -5.65 6.90 -9.39
N ASN A 28 -6.54 5.92 -9.20
CA ASN A 28 -7.90 6.18 -8.74
C ASN A 28 -7.91 6.79 -7.33
N GLY A 29 -7.09 6.25 -6.42
CA GLY A 29 -6.91 6.83 -5.09
C GLY A 29 -6.35 8.25 -5.12
N TYR A 30 -5.46 8.55 -6.07
CA TYR A 30 -4.91 9.89 -6.25
C TYR A 30 -5.92 10.88 -6.84
N ARG A 31 -6.70 10.45 -7.84
CA ARG A 31 -7.77 11.25 -8.46
C ARG A 31 -8.83 11.65 -7.45
N GLN A 32 -9.31 10.71 -6.65
CA GLN A 32 -10.31 10.99 -5.60
C GLN A 32 -9.82 12.04 -4.61
N ARG A 33 -8.55 11.94 -4.17
CA ARG A 33 -7.95 12.92 -3.26
C ARG A 33 -7.87 14.31 -3.85
N ARG A 34 -7.45 14.43 -5.11
CA ARG A 34 -7.38 15.74 -5.80
C ARG A 34 -8.76 16.38 -5.93
N THR A 35 -9.76 15.61 -6.34
CA THR A 35 -11.13 16.11 -6.48
C THR A 35 -11.68 16.63 -5.15
N MET A 36 -11.44 15.93 -4.03
CA MET A 36 -11.85 16.42 -2.71
C MET A 36 -11.18 17.75 -2.35
N ILE A 37 -9.87 17.89 -2.56
CA ILE A 37 -9.14 19.14 -2.25
C ILE A 37 -9.65 20.31 -3.09
N GLU A 38 -9.86 20.09 -4.40
CA GLU A 38 -10.36 21.12 -5.31
C GLU A 38 -11.77 21.59 -4.96
N LEU A 39 -12.67 20.68 -4.58
CA LEU A 39 -14.02 21.03 -4.14
C LEU A 39 -13.99 21.92 -2.89
N HIS A 40 -13.14 21.62 -1.92
CA HIS A 40 -13.01 22.46 -0.72
C HIS A 40 -12.42 23.84 -1.01
N HIS A 41 -11.45 23.95 -1.91
CA HIS A 41 -10.94 25.27 -2.31
C HIS A 41 -12.03 26.12 -2.96
N LYS A 42 -12.91 25.49 -3.76
CA LYS A 42 -14.07 26.16 -4.36
C LYS A 42 -15.11 26.59 -3.32
N GLU A 43 -15.42 25.74 -2.34
CA GLU A 43 -16.34 26.08 -1.25
C GLU A 43 -15.82 27.27 -0.42
N ARG A 44 -14.51 27.31 -0.14
CA ARG A 44 -13.90 28.44 0.59
C ARG A 44 -13.95 29.74 -0.20
N LEU A 45 -13.70 29.70 -1.51
CA LEU A 45 -13.82 30.89 -2.38
C LEU A 45 -15.27 31.39 -2.45
N ALA A 46 -16.23 30.47 -2.61
CA ALA A 46 -17.64 30.82 -2.66
C ALA A 46 -18.18 31.37 -1.33
N ALA A 47 -17.66 30.91 -0.18
CA ALA A 47 -17.99 31.44 1.13
C ALA A 47 -17.45 32.87 1.33
N ILE A 48 -16.20 33.13 0.91
CA ILE A 48 -15.57 34.47 0.94
C ILE A 48 -16.36 35.44 0.06
N GLU A 49 -16.75 35.03 -1.15
CA GLU A 49 -17.53 35.87 -2.07
C GLU A 49 -18.92 36.20 -1.51
N LYS A 50 -19.53 35.29 -0.74
CA LYS A 50 -20.83 35.51 -0.09
C LYS A 50 -20.74 36.21 1.27
N GLY A 51 -19.53 36.50 1.77
CA GLY A 51 -19.31 37.12 3.09
C GLY A 51 -19.76 36.24 4.27
N ILE A 52 -19.86 34.93 4.06
CA ILE A 52 -20.27 33.95 5.08
C ILE A 52 -18.99 33.41 5.74
N GLU A 53 -19.05 33.10 7.04
CA GLU A 53 -17.92 32.47 7.75
C GLU A 53 -17.44 31.23 7.00
N VAL A 54 -16.12 31.16 6.80
CA VAL A 54 -15.47 30.10 6.02
C VAL A 54 -15.69 28.76 6.72
N PRO A 55 -16.30 27.75 6.06
CA PRO A 55 -16.48 26.46 6.67
C PRO A 55 -15.13 25.88 7.09
N PRO A 56 -15.01 25.30 8.30
CA PRO A 56 -13.77 24.73 8.77
C PRO A 56 -13.31 23.63 7.81
N PRO A 57 -11.98 23.44 7.63
CA PRO A 57 -11.47 22.34 6.82
C PRO A 57 -12.10 21.03 7.31
N PRO A 58 -12.61 20.18 6.41
CA PRO A 58 -13.17 18.88 6.82
C PRO A 58 -12.14 18.11 7.64
N GLU A 59 -12.58 17.60 8.77
CA GLU A 59 -11.80 16.69 9.62
C GLU A 59 -11.35 15.51 8.74
N GLY A 60 -10.05 15.41 8.47
CA GLY A 60 -9.48 14.38 7.58
C GLY A 60 -8.65 14.88 6.40
N LEU A 61 -8.81 16.14 5.94
CA LEU A 61 -8.07 16.65 4.76
C LEU A 61 -6.62 17.01 5.09
N LEU A 62 -6.37 17.48 6.32
CA LEU A 62 -5.04 17.70 6.88
C LEU A 62 -4.60 16.60 7.86
N GLU A 63 -5.47 15.63 8.16
CA GLU A 63 -5.01 14.44 8.87
C GLU A 63 -4.09 13.67 7.93
N VAL A 64 -2.79 13.81 8.18
CA VAL A 64 -1.80 12.83 7.72
C VAL A 64 -2.35 11.49 8.15
N ARG A 65 -2.87 10.71 7.19
CA ARG A 65 -3.45 9.38 7.45
C ARG A 65 -2.44 8.62 8.30
N LYS A 66 -2.71 8.55 9.61
CA LYS A 66 -1.81 7.89 10.54
C LYS A 66 -1.78 6.44 10.09
N VAL A 67 -0.63 6.01 9.58
CA VAL A 67 -0.46 4.65 9.09
C VAL A 67 -0.70 3.77 10.30
N SER A 68 -1.81 3.04 10.32
CA SER A 68 -2.16 2.27 11.51
C SER A 68 -1.03 1.26 11.78
N PRO A 69 -0.52 1.18 13.02
CA PRO A 69 0.56 0.25 13.35
C PRO A 69 0.22 -1.20 12.96
N HIS A 70 -1.06 -1.57 13.11
CA HIS A 70 -1.58 -2.87 12.67
C HIS A 70 -1.44 -3.11 11.16
N ALA A 71 -1.64 -2.09 10.32
CA ALA A 71 -1.47 -2.24 8.87
C ALA A 71 0.01 -2.46 8.50
N ALA A 72 0.94 -1.82 9.21
CA ALA A 72 2.38 -2.06 9.01
C ALA A 72 2.78 -3.48 9.43
N LEU A 73 2.24 -3.99 10.54
CA LEU A 73 2.48 -5.36 11.00
C LEU A 73 1.97 -6.42 10.02
N LEU A 74 0.70 -6.29 9.59
CA LEU A 74 0.12 -7.21 8.61
C LEU A 74 0.88 -7.16 7.28
N ARG A 75 1.23 -5.96 6.80
CA ARG A 75 2.02 -5.81 5.57
C ARG A 75 3.38 -6.48 5.71
N GLY A 76 4.09 -6.27 6.82
CA GLY A 76 5.38 -6.89 7.09
C GLY A 76 5.32 -8.41 7.15
N LEU A 77 4.33 -8.96 7.86
CA LEU A 77 4.13 -10.41 7.96
C LEU A 77 3.81 -11.03 6.59
N ILE A 78 2.94 -10.41 5.79
CA ILE A 78 2.62 -10.87 4.44
C ILE A 78 3.88 -10.90 3.57
N TRP A 79 4.65 -9.81 3.52
CA TRP A 79 5.87 -9.75 2.71
C TRP A 79 6.95 -10.73 3.18
N LEU A 80 7.07 -10.94 4.48
CA LEU A 80 8.03 -11.90 5.05
C LEU A 80 7.63 -13.31 4.65
N LEU A 81 6.36 -13.70 4.80
CA LEU A 81 5.86 -15.00 4.39
C LEU A 81 5.98 -15.22 2.89
N VAL A 82 5.72 -14.20 2.08
CA VAL A 82 5.92 -14.25 0.62
C VAL A 82 7.40 -14.49 0.29
N GLY A 83 8.32 -13.79 0.95
CA GLY A 83 9.75 -13.97 0.71
C GLY A 83 10.29 -15.32 1.17
N VAL A 84 9.83 -15.80 2.33
CA VAL A 84 10.14 -17.15 2.81
C VAL A 84 9.58 -18.20 1.85
N GLY A 85 8.33 -18.04 1.41
CA GLY A 85 7.72 -18.92 0.42
C GLY A 85 8.53 -18.96 -0.89
N LEU A 86 8.96 -17.80 -1.40
CA LEU A 86 9.81 -17.73 -2.59
C LEU A 86 11.17 -18.40 -2.37
N LEU A 87 11.78 -18.22 -1.21
CA LEU A 87 13.06 -18.84 -0.85
C LEU A 87 13.03 -20.37 -0.89
N PHE A 88 11.87 -20.98 -0.60
CA PHE A 88 11.70 -22.43 -0.62
C PHE A 88 11.11 -22.95 -1.95
N ALA A 89 10.25 -22.18 -2.62
CA ALA A 89 9.57 -22.60 -3.85
C ALA A 89 10.41 -22.38 -5.12
N LEU A 90 11.16 -21.28 -5.22
CA LEU A 90 11.97 -20.98 -6.42
C LEU A 90 13.08 -22.01 -6.68
N PRO A 91 13.82 -22.51 -5.66
CA PRO A 91 14.84 -23.53 -5.87
C PRO A 91 14.34 -24.84 -6.47
N GLU A 92 13.06 -25.17 -6.34
CA GLU A 92 12.46 -26.36 -6.96
C GLU A 92 12.34 -26.22 -8.49
N ILE A 93 12.27 -24.99 -8.99
CA ILE A 93 12.19 -24.67 -10.42
C ILE A 93 13.59 -24.46 -10.98
N ASP A 94 14.40 -23.64 -10.30
CA ASP A 94 15.77 -23.33 -10.69
C ASP A 94 16.58 -22.91 -9.45
N SER A 95 17.72 -23.57 -9.25
CA SER A 95 18.57 -23.37 -8.08
C SER A 95 19.17 -21.96 -8.01
N ASP A 96 19.35 -21.29 -9.15
CA ASP A 96 19.92 -19.94 -9.21
C ASP A 96 18.93 -18.86 -8.75
N LEU A 97 17.62 -19.16 -8.75
CA LEU A 97 16.59 -18.21 -8.33
C LEU A 97 16.39 -18.14 -6.81
N ARG A 98 17.10 -18.96 -6.02
CA ARG A 98 16.99 -19.02 -4.55
C ARG A 98 17.11 -17.64 -3.87
N TYR A 99 18.02 -16.80 -4.35
CA TYR A 99 18.30 -15.50 -3.73
C TYR A 99 17.23 -14.44 -4.02
N ILE A 100 16.36 -14.65 -5.01
CA ILE A 100 15.29 -13.69 -5.36
C ILE A 100 14.30 -13.54 -4.20
N GLY A 101 14.06 -14.61 -3.41
CA GLY A 101 13.19 -14.56 -2.24
C GLY A 101 13.72 -13.75 -1.05
N LEU A 102 15.03 -13.47 -1.00
CA LEU A 102 15.62 -12.63 0.05
C LEU A 102 15.16 -11.18 -0.02
N VAL A 103 14.87 -10.65 -1.22
CA VAL A 103 14.41 -9.27 -1.40
C VAL A 103 13.05 -9.04 -0.73
N PRO A 104 11.97 -9.76 -1.09
CA PRO A 104 10.68 -9.66 -0.39
C PRO A 104 10.78 -10.05 1.09
N GLY A 105 11.60 -11.05 1.42
CA GLY A 105 11.81 -11.47 2.80
C GLY A 105 12.41 -10.35 3.66
N GLY A 106 13.43 -9.67 3.14
CA GLY A 106 14.07 -8.52 3.77
C GLY A 106 13.13 -7.32 3.89
N VAL A 107 12.32 -7.04 2.86
CA VAL A 107 11.28 -5.99 2.92
C VAL A 107 10.27 -6.29 4.03
N GLY A 108 9.78 -7.53 4.12
CA GLY A 108 8.86 -7.94 5.18
C GLY A 108 9.48 -7.82 6.58
N LEU A 109 10.75 -8.21 6.72
CA LEU A 109 11.51 -8.11 7.97
C LEU A 109 11.72 -6.65 8.39
N ALA A 110 12.01 -5.75 7.44
CA ALA A 110 12.13 -4.32 7.70
C ALA A 110 10.82 -3.71 8.22
N TYR A 111 9.67 -4.09 7.64
CA TYR A 111 8.36 -3.67 8.15
C TYR A 111 8.09 -4.20 9.57
N LEU A 112 8.53 -5.43 9.87
CA LEU A 112 8.41 -6.00 11.20
C LEU A 112 9.26 -5.22 12.21
N ILE A 113 10.53 -4.94 11.88
CA ILE A 113 11.42 -4.11 12.71
C ILE A 113 10.81 -2.74 12.97
N PHE A 114 10.26 -2.09 11.93
CA PHE A 114 9.57 -0.81 12.07
C PHE A 114 8.40 -0.89 13.05
N TYR A 115 7.58 -1.95 12.97
CA TYR A 115 6.49 -2.16 13.93
C TYR A 115 7.00 -2.38 15.36
N PHE A 116 8.05 -3.19 15.54
CA PHE A 116 8.61 -3.43 16.87
C PHE A 116 9.27 -2.18 17.48
N ALA A 117 9.95 -1.36 16.67
CA ALA A 117 10.64 -0.16 17.11
C ALA A 117 9.69 1.04 17.37
N VAL A 118 8.71 1.24 16.48
CA VAL A 118 7.82 2.41 16.47
C VAL A 118 6.38 2.01 16.79
N GLY A 119 5.85 1.02 16.07
CA GLY A 119 4.44 0.64 16.11
C GLY A 119 3.91 0.12 17.45
N ARG A 120 4.72 -0.55 18.27
CA ARG A 120 4.31 -1.03 19.61
C ARG A 120 3.95 0.09 20.57
N ARG A 121 4.58 1.27 20.43
CA ARG A 121 4.32 2.42 21.31
C ARG A 121 2.96 3.06 21.03
N GLU A 122 2.55 3.06 19.77
CA GLU A 122 1.28 3.63 19.33
C GLU A 122 0.11 2.65 19.52
N ALA A 123 0.34 1.34 19.35
CA ALA A 123 -0.69 0.31 19.52
C ALA A 123 -1.25 0.21 20.95
N GLY A 124 -0.45 0.59 21.97
CA GLY A 124 -0.91 0.63 23.37
C GLY A 124 -1.78 1.85 23.72
N GLN A 125 -1.68 2.95 22.95
CA GLN A 125 -2.41 4.19 23.24
C GLN A 125 -3.86 4.17 22.74
N THR A 126 -4.15 3.39 21.68
CA THR A 126 -5.51 3.25 21.15
C THR A 126 -6.47 2.47 22.06
N THR A 127 -5.94 1.67 23.00
CA THR A 127 -6.76 0.93 23.98
C THR A 127 -7.13 1.78 25.20
N THR A 128 -6.37 2.83 25.52
CA THR A 128 -6.62 3.70 26.68
C THR A 128 -7.50 4.91 26.38
N ALA A 129 -7.84 5.14 25.11
CA ALA A 129 -8.68 6.26 24.66
C ALA A 129 -10.12 5.85 24.29
N ARG A 130 -10.57 4.66 24.71
CA ARG A 130 -11.96 4.18 24.54
C ARG A 130 -12.63 3.97 25.88
#